data_AF-A0AAV8YVF0-F1
#
_entry.id   AF-A0AAV8YVF0-F1
#
_cell.length_a   1.000
_cell.length_b   1.000
_cell.length_c   1.000
_cell.angle_alpha   90.00
_cell.angle_beta   90.00
_cell.angle_gamma   90.00
#
_symmetry.space_group_name_H-M   'P 1'
#
loop_
_entity.id
_entity.type
_entity.pdbx_description
1 polymer ?
#
loop_
_entity_poly.entity_id
_entity_poly.type
_entity_poly.pdbx_seq_one_letter_code
_entity_poly.pdbx_strand_id
1 'polypeptide(L)'
;MDGVENFKPSSLKRTDTKEKIVLPNAQDVAAEKTEKALIAGIEHFDTSKLKHTETQEKNPLPDKEVVLQERTHQTLLNGVEHFDKTTMKHTETTEKIVLPDKEVIEQEKGQMNLISGIENFDSSKLKHAKTEEKNPLPTKEIIDQEKSA
;
A
#
# COMPACT_ATOMS: atom_id res chain seq x y z
N MET A 1 -26.24 37.48 -24.32
CA MET A 1 -27.06 36.46 -23.62
C MET A 1 -28.28 36.26 -24.50
N ASP A 2 -28.11 35.66 -25.67
CA ASP A 2 -29.10 35.74 -26.77
C ASP A 2 -29.64 34.36 -27.17
N GLY A 3 -29.46 33.37 -26.31
CA GLY A 3 -29.68 31.96 -26.66
C GLY A 3 -31.15 31.56 -26.81
N VAL A 4 -32.08 32.31 -26.21
CA VAL A 4 -33.51 31.93 -26.15
C VAL A 4 -34.49 33.05 -26.55
N GLU A 5 -34.08 34.31 -26.57
CA GLU A 5 -34.98 35.44 -26.92
C GLU A 5 -35.47 35.39 -28.38
N ASN A 6 -34.68 34.80 -29.29
CA ASN A 6 -35.03 34.64 -30.70
C ASN A 6 -35.52 33.22 -31.04
N PHE A 7 -35.75 32.37 -30.05
CA PHE A 7 -36.18 31.00 -30.26
C PHE A 7 -37.58 30.97 -30.86
N LYS A 8 -37.70 30.41 -32.07
CA LYS A 8 -39.00 30.24 -32.76
C LYS A 8 -39.56 28.87 -32.40
N PRO A 9 -40.57 28.75 -31.52
CA PRO A 9 -41.16 27.46 -31.16
C PRO A 9 -41.79 26.74 -32.36
N SER A 10 -42.12 27.48 -33.44
CA SER A 10 -42.58 26.92 -34.72
C SER A 10 -41.51 26.15 -35.50
N SER A 11 -40.22 26.27 -35.14
CA SER A 11 -39.13 25.52 -35.75
C SER A 11 -38.96 24.11 -35.16
N LEU A 12 -39.67 23.79 -34.07
CA LEU A 12 -39.67 22.45 -33.50
C LEU A 12 -40.41 21.48 -34.42
N LYS A 13 -39.79 20.33 -34.70
CA LYS A 13 -40.47 19.24 -35.39
C LYS A 13 -41.64 18.77 -34.53
N ARG A 14 -42.84 18.69 -35.13
CA ARG A 14 -43.97 18.03 -34.48
C ARG A 14 -43.56 16.60 -34.17
N THR A 15 -43.64 16.26 -32.89
CA THR A 15 -43.30 14.94 -32.38
C THR A 15 -44.55 14.40 -31.70
N ASP A 16 -45.03 13.22 -32.10
CA ASP A 16 -46.17 12.59 -31.44
C ASP A 16 -45.75 12.06 -30.08
N THR A 17 -46.23 12.70 -29.01
CA THR A 17 -46.07 12.19 -27.65
C THR A 17 -47.06 11.05 -27.44
N LYS A 18 -46.57 9.81 -27.33
CA LYS A 18 -47.38 8.68 -26.87
C LYS A 18 -47.30 8.61 -25.36
N GLU A 19 -48.39 8.95 -24.68
CA GLU A 19 -48.52 8.71 -23.25
C GLU A 19 -48.68 7.20 -23.03
N LYS A 20 -47.68 6.56 -22.42
CA LYS A 20 -47.73 5.13 -22.12
C LYS A 20 -48.42 4.94 -20.76
N ILE A 21 -49.74 5.09 -20.73
CA ILE A 21 -50.55 4.76 -19.55
C ILE A 21 -50.65 3.23 -19.49
N VAL A 22 -49.68 2.59 -18.84
CA VAL A 22 -49.74 1.14 -18.57
C VAL A 22 -50.57 0.96 -17.31
N LEU A 23 -51.69 0.24 -17.44
CA LEU A 23 -52.48 -0.15 -16.28
C LEU A 23 -51.67 -1.14 -15.42
N PRO A 24 -51.77 -1.06 -14.08
CA PRO A 24 -51.18 -2.06 -13.20
C PRO A 24 -51.59 -3.46 -13.66
N ASN A 25 -50.62 -4.35 -13.79
CA ASN A 25 -50.89 -5.73 -14.14
C ASN A 25 -51.32 -6.52 -12.89
N ALA A 26 -51.75 -7.77 -13.08
CA ALA A 26 -52.22 -8.61 -11.97
C ALA A 26 -51.14 -8.86 -10.88
N GLN A 27 -49.85 -8.87 -11.26
CA GLN A 27 -48.73 -9.01 -10.34
C GLN A 27 -48.56 -7.75 -9.49
N ASP A 28 -48.68 -6.56 -10.10
CA ASP A 28 -48.56 -5.28 -9.39
C ASP A 28 -49.65 -5.16 -8.31
N VAL A 29 -50.89 -5.50 -8.66
CA VAL A 29 -52.03 -5.47 -7.72
C VAL A 29 -51.90 -6.53 -6.62
N ALA A 30 -51.39 -7.72 -6.96
CA ALA A 30 -51.15 -8.77 -5.97
C ALA A 30 -50.06 -8.36 -4.97
N ALA A 31 -48.96 -7.78 -5.45
CA ALA A 31 -47.88 -7.27 -4.62
C ALA A 31 -48.37 -6.16 -3.68
N GLU A 32 -49.10 -5.18 -4.20
CA GLU A 32 -49.68 -4.09 -3.38
C GLU A 32 -50.61 -4.65 -2.29
N LYS A 33 -51.43 -5.65 -2.61
CA LYS A 33 -52.33 -6.28 -1.63
C LYS A 33 -51.55 -7.00 -0.53
N THR A 34 -50.46 -7.69 -0.88
CA THR A 34 -49.62 -8.36 0.13
C THR A 34 -48.90 -7.36 1.03
N GLU A 35 -48.40 -6.26 0.48
CA GLU A 35 -47.73 -5.20 1.24
C GLU A 35 -48.71 -4.51 2.19
N LYS A 36 -49.91 -4.16 1.70
CA LYS A 36 -50.96 -3.57 2.54
C LYS A 36 -51.39 -4.50 3.67
N ALA A 37 -51.50 -5.80 3.41
CA ALA A 37 -51.83 -6.77 4.44
C ALA A 37 -50.72 -6.90 5.50
N LEU A 38 -49.45 -6.84 5.08
CA LEU A 38 -48.31 -6.84 5.99
C LEU A 38 -48.29 -5.59 6.87
N ILE A 39 -48.44 -4.41 6.27
CA ILE A 39 -48.48 -3.13 7.00
C ILE A 39 -49.62 -3.14 8.01
N ALA A 40 -50.84 -3.50 7.61
CA ALA A 40 -51.98 -3.58 8.51
C ALA A 40 -51.75 -4.60 9.65
N GLY A 41 -51.07 -5.71 9.36
CA GLY A 41 -50.69 -6.71 10.37
C GLY A 41 -49.70 -6.18 11.41
N ILE A 42 -48.77 -5.31 11.00
CA ILE A 42 -47.80 -4.64 11.88
C ILE A 42 -48.49 -3.52 12.68
N GLU A 43 -49.31 -2.69 12.04
CA GLU A 43 -50.06 -1.60 12.69
C GLU A 43 -51.01 -2.10 13.78
N HIS A 44 -51.64 -3.24 13.55
CA HIS A 44 -52.54 -3.88 14.51
C HIS A 44 -51.88 -5.00 15.32
N PHE A 45 -50.54 -5.06 15.32
CA PHE A 45 -49.82 -6.04 16.10
C PHE A 45 -50.02 -5.79 17.60
N ASP A 46 -50.60 -6.78 18.27
CA ASP A 46 -50.84 -6.73 19.71
C ASP A 46 -49.56 -7.07 20.48
N THR A 47 -48.91 -6.03 21.01
CA THR A 47 -47.68 -6.14 21.80
C THR A 47 -47.88 -6.92 23.10
N SER A 48 -49.11 -7.09 23.60
CA SER A 48 -49.38 -7.91 24.79
C SER A 48 -49.18 -9.40 24.55
N LYS A 49 -49.13 -9.83 23.28
CA LYS A 49 -48.82 -11.21 22.88
C LYS A 49 -47.31 -11.50 22.86
N LEU A 50 -46.47 -10.47 23.01
CA LEU A 50 -45.04 -10.67 23.19
C LEU A 50 -44.79 -11.29 24.56
N LYS A 51 -44.00 -12.36 24.59
CA LYS A 51 -43.55 -12.96 25.85
C LYS A 51 -42.63 -11.97 26.55
N HIS A 52 -42.89 -11.69 27.82
CA HIS A 52 -41.97 -10.92 28.65
C HIS A 52 -40.64 -11.67 28.74
N THR A 53 -39.55 -10.96 28.44
CA THR A 53 -38.18 -11.46 28.62
C THR A 53 -37.48 -10.51 29.57
N GLU A 54 -37.13 -10.99 30.75
CA GLU A 54 -36.35 -10.24 31.73
C GLU A 54 -34.87 -10.30 31.33
N THR A 55 -34.29 -9.17 30.94
CA THR A 55 -32.86 -9.06 30.65
C THR A 55 -32.10 -8.79 31.94
N GLN A 56 -31.33 -9.76 32.43
CA GLN A 56 -30.47 -9.61 33.60
C GLN A 56 -29.06 -9.15 33.17
N GLU A 57 -28.70 -7.90 33.49
CA GLU A 57 -27.32 -7.41 33.37
C GLU A 57 -26.46 -8.10 34.43
N LYS A 58 -25.57 -9.01 34.00
CA LYS A 58 -24.60 -9.64 34.89
C LYS A 58 -23.41 -8.71 35.05
N ASN A 59 -23.30 -8.08 36.21
CA ASN A 59 -22.05 -7.47 36.68
C ASN A 59 -21.42 -8.36 37.77
N PRO A 60 -20.87 -9.53 37.40
CA PRO A 60 -20.24 -10.41 38.38
C PRO A 60 -19.04 -9.69 39.00
N LEU A 61 -18.89 -9.83 40.31
CA LEU A 61 -17.68 -9.34 40.98
C LEU A 61 -16.45 -10.08 40.42
N PRO A 62 -15.28 -9.43 40.37
CA PRO A 62 -14.05 -10.11 39.98
C PRO A 62 -13.79 -11.32 40.89
N ASP A 63 -13.49 -12.46 40.27
CA ASP A 63 -13.14 -13.67 41.02
C ASP A 63 -11.75 -13.54 41.67
N LYS A 64 -11.47 -14.44 42.63
CA LYS A 64 -10.20 -14.43 43.39
C LYS A 64 -8.96 -14.47 42.49
N GLU A 65 -9.05 -15.16 41.36
CA GLU A 65 -7.97 -15.26 40.37
C GLU A 65 -7.67 -13.91 39.72
N VAL A 66 -8.72 -13.20 39.28
CA VAL A 66 -8.60 -11.86 38.66
C VAL A 66 -7.98 -10.88 39.65
N VAL A 67 -8.41 -10.89 40.92
CA VAL A 67 -7.84 -10.03 41.97
C VAL A 67 -6.38 -10.38 42.25
N LEU A 68 -6.00 -11.66 42.23
CA LEU A 68 -4.62 -12.09 42.45
C LEU A 68 -3.72 -11.68 41.29
N GLN A 69 -4.20 -11.83 40.06
CA GLN A 69 -3.50 -11.39 38.85
C GLN A 69 -3.27 -9.88 38.88
N GLU A 70 -4.30 -9.09 39.22
CA GLU A 70 -4.19 -7.63 39.34
C GLU A 70 -3.14 -7.23 40.39
N ARG A 71 -3.15 -7.86 41.57
CA ARG A 71 -2.15 -7.60 42.62
C ARG A 71 -0.73 -7.94 42.16
N THR A 72 -0.58 -9.03 41.42
CA THR A 72 0.72 -9.46 40.89
C THR A 72 1.23 -8.43 39.88
N HIS A 73 0.37 -7.99 38.97
CA HIS A 73 0.68 -6.96 37.99
C HIS A 73 1.07 -5.63 38.65
N GLN A 74 0.29 -5.16 39.62
CA GLN A 74 0.59 -3.94 40.35
C GLN A 74 1.92 -4.03 41.11
N THR A 75 2.21 -5.18 41.71
CA THR A 75 3.47 -5.41 42.44
C THR A 75 4.66 -5.35 41.49
N LEU A 76 4.56 -5.97 40.31
CA LEU A 76 5.61 -5.92 39.29
C LEU A 76 5.85 -4.49 38.82
N LEU A 77 4.78 -3.76 38.50
CA LEU A 77 4.86 -2.36 38.07
C LEU A 77 5.53 -1.49 39.13
N ASN A 78 5.07 -1.55 40.38
CA ASN A 78 5.66 -0.78 41.48
C ASN A 78 7.14 -1.11 41.69
N GLY A 79 7.52 -2.39 41.55
CA GLY A 79 8.90 -2.84 41.67
C GLY A 79 9.82 -2.24 40.59
N VAL A 80 9.32 -2.09 39.36
CA VAL A 80 10.05 -1.46 38.26
C VAL A 80 10.05 0.06 38.38
N GLU A 81 8.92 0.66 38.71
CA GLU A 81 8.76 2.13 38.85
C GLU A 81 9.67 2.71 39.93
N HIS A 82 9.80 2.00 41.05
CA HIS A 82 10.64 2.41 42.18
C HIS A 82 11.97 1.65 42.25
N PHE A 83 12.41 1.05 41.14
CA PHE A 83 13.67 0.33 41.11
C PHE A 83 14.85 1.27 41.33
N ASP A 84 15.59 1.04 42.42
CA ASP A 84 16.78 1.81 42.76
C ASP A 84 17.97 1.39 41.88
N LYS A 85 18.26 2.19 40.86
CA LYS A 85 19.38 1.99 39.95
C LYS A 85 20.74 1.99 40.64
N THR A 86 20.88 2.58 41.83
CA THR A 86 22.15 2.58 42.56
C THR A 86 22.51 1.19 43.09
N THR A 87 21.54 0.27 43.15
CA THR A 87 21.77 -1.14 43.50
C THR A 87 22.32 -1.97 42.34
N MET A 88 22.33 -1.42 41.12
CA MET A 88 22.91 -2.11 39.97
C MET A 88 24.42 -2.23 40.12
N LYS A 89 24.96 -3.42 39.83
CA LYS A 89 26.40 -3.63 39.83
C LYS A 89 27.04 -2.84 38.69
N HIS A 90 28.14 -2.15 38.98
CA HIS A 90 28.96 -1.56 37.94
C HIS A 90 29.45 -2.66 36.98
N THR A 91 29.24 -2.44 35.69
CA THR A 91 29.86 -3.23 34.63
C THR A 91 30.68 -2.30 33.74
N GLU A 92 31.92 -2.67 33.44
CA GLU A 92 32.73 -1.97 32.45
C GLU A 92 32.39 -2.54 31.06
N THR A 93 31.96 -1.68 30.14
CA THR A 93 31.67 -2.08 28.76
C THR A 93 32.84 -1.69 27.86
N THR A 94 33.43 -2.67 27.17
CA THR A 94 34.48 -2.42 26.17
C THR A 94 33.85 -2.17 24.80
N GLU A 95 33.87 -0.92 24.33
CA GLU A 95 33.53 -0.60 22.94
C GLU A 95 34.77 -0.79 22.06
N LYS A 96 34.70 -1.70 21.07
CA LYS A 96 35.78 -1.88 20.09
C LYS A 96 35.68 -0.81 19.00
N ILE A 97 36.17 0.40 19.31
CA ILE A 97 36.52 1.38 18.27
C ILE A 97 37.96 1.09 17.85
N VAL A 98 38.14 0.21 16.87
CA VAL A 98 39.45 0.02 16.23
C VAL A 98 39.62 1.10 15.17
N LEU A 99 40.62 1.96 15.35
CA LEU A 99 41.06 2.86 14.29
C LEU A 99 41.59 2.02 13.12
N PRO A 100 41.36 2.43 11.86
CA PRO A 100 42.01 1.81 10.72
C PRO A 100 43.52 1.76 10.94
N ASP A 101 44.14 0.63 10.65
CA ASP A 101 45.58 0.50 10.72
C ASP A 101 46.26 1.26 9.57
N LYS A 102 47.58 1.39 9.63
CA LYS A 102 48.36 2.12 8.62
C LYS A 102 48.23 1.49 7.23
N GLU A 103 48.07 0.17 7.16
CA GLU A 103 47.95 -0.56 5.89
C GLU A 103 46.64 -0.20 5.19
N VAL A 104 45.52 -0.20 5.91
CA VAL A 104 44.21 0.22 5.39
C VAL A 104 44.25 1.67 4.91
N ILE A 105 44.89 2.56 5.67
CA ILE A 105 45.01 3.98 5.30
C ILE A 105 45.87 4.15 4.04
N GLU A 106 46.99 3.43 3.95
CA GLU A 106 47.87 3.49 2.77
C GLU A 106 47.20 2.91 1.52
N GLN A 107 46.45 1.82 1.68
CA GLN A 107 45.67 1.22 0.61
C GLN A 107 44.59 2.20 0.09
N GLU A 108 43.81 2.80 0.99
CA GLU A 108 42.78 3.77 0.63
C GLU A 108 43.38 5.01 -0.03
N LYS A 109 44.51 5.51 0.49
CA LYS A 109 45.26 6.61 -0.13
C LYS A 109 45.74 6.25 -1.55
N GLY A 110 46.23 5.03 -1.75
CA GLY A 110 46.62 4.52 -3.06
C GLY A 110 45.44 4.48 -4.04
N GLN A 111 44.29 3.99 -3.59
CA GLN A 111 43.06 3.95 -4.37
C GLN A 111 42.59 5.36 -4.77
N MET A 112 42.59 6.30 -3.81
CA MET A 112 42.22 7.70 -4.07
C MET A 112 43.14 8.36 -5.08
N ASN A 113 44.45 8.12 -4.99
CA ASN A 113 45.41 8.64 -5.97
C ASN A 113 45.18 8.06 -7.37
N LEU A 114 44.87 6.76 -7.48
CA LEU A 114 44.55 6.13 -8.76
C LEU A 114 43.29 6.74 -9.38
N ILE A 115 42.22 6.86 -8.60
CA ILE A 115 40.95 7.44 -9.06
C ILE A 115 41.19 8.87 -9.53
N SER A 116 41.86 9.69 -8.72
CA SER A 116 42.18 11.07 -9.08
C SER A 116 43.04 11.16 -10.35
N GLY A 117 44.00 10.26 -10.52
CA GLY A 117 44.83 10.18 -11.72
C GLY A 117 44.03 9.85 -12.98
N ILE A 118 43.01 9.00 -12.88
CA ILE A 118 42.10 8.66 -13.98
C ILE A 118 41.15 9.83 -14.28
N GLU A 119 40.51 10.40 -13.26
CA GLU A 119 39.57 11.52 -13.40
C GLU A 119 40.22 12.74 -14.05
N ASN A 120 41.48 13.01 -13.70
CA ASN A 120 42.23 14.17 -14.20
C ASN A 120 43.18 13.81 -15.36
N PHE A 121 43.02 12.63 -15.98
CA PHE A 121 43.88 12.21 -17.07
C PHE A 121 43.61 13.05 -18.33
N ASP A 122 44.64 13.79 -18.75
CA ASP A 122 44.61 14.57 -19.98
C ASP A 122 44.86 13.66 -21.20
N SER A 123 43.77 13.33 -21.91
CA SER A 123 43.81 12.48 -23.10
C SER A 123 44.63 13.07 -24.25
N SER A 124 44.91 14.38 -24.26
CA SER A 124 45.79 15.00 -25.27
C SER A 124 47.26 14.57 -25.13
N LYS A 125 47.65 14.07 -23.95
CA LYS A 125 49.00 13.52 -23.70
C LYS A 125 49.19 12.11 -24.26
N LEU A 126 48.14 11.46 -24.75
CA LEU A 126 48.26 10.18 -25.44
C LEU A 126 49.01 10.39 -26.76
N LYS A 127 50.11 9.64 -26.93
CA LYS A 127 50.85 9.64 -28.19
C LYS A 127 49.98 9.03 -29.28
N HIS A 128 50.01 9.64 -30.46
CA HIS A 128 49.33 9.07 -31.62
C HIS A 128 49.92 7.68 -31.93
N ALA A 129 49.04 6.68 -31.98
CA ALA A 129 49.37 5.33 -32.40
C ALA A 129 48.62 5.03 -33.69
N LYS A 130 49.34 4.71 -34.77
CA LYS A 130 48.74 4.25 -36.02
C LYS A 130 48.30 2.80 -35.82
N THR A 131 46.99 2.57 -35.76
CA THR A 131 46.42 1.22 -35.76
C THR A 131 46.34 0.72 -37.20
N GLU A 132 46.93 -0.45 -37.48
CA GLU A 132 46.70 -1.16 -38.75
C GLU A 132 45.65 -2.25 -38.55
N GLU A 133 44.40 -1.90 -38.80
CA GLU A 133 43.31 -2.88 -38.88
C GLU A 133 43.41 -3.61 -40.22
N LYS A 134 43.92 -4.83 -40.20
CA LYS A 134 43.93 -5.68 -41.40
C LYS A 134 42.51 -6.22 -41.59
N ASN A 135 41.76 -5.58 -42.50
CA ASN A 135 40.54 -6.15 -43.05
C ASN A 135 40.77 -6.52 -44.52
N PRO A 136 41.64 -7.51 -44.83
CA PRO A 136 41.86 -7.93 -46.20
C PRO A 136 40.57 -8.53 -46.75
N LEU A 137 40.12 -8.02 -47.90
CA LEU A 137 39.08 -8.71 -48.65
C LEU A 137 39.59 -10.12 -49.01
N PRO A 138 38.76 -11.17 -48.88
CA PRO A 138 39.13 -12.52 -49.30
C PRO A 138 39.65 -12.49 -50.74
N THR A 139 40.79 -13.13 -51.01
CA THR A 139 41.30 -13.25 -52.39
C THR A 139 40.42 -14.17 -53.20
N LYS A 140 40.47 -14.04 -54.53
CA LYS A 140 39.70 -14.90 -55.44
C LYS A 140 40.01 -16.38 -55.22
N GLU A 141 41.27 -16.73 -54.94
CA GLU A 141 41.63 -18.11 -54.59
C GLU A 141 40.89 -18.60 -53.34
N ILE A 142 40.81 -17.80 -52.29
CA ILE A 142 40.10 -18.15 -51.05
C ILE A 142 38.61 -18.33 -51.33
N ILE A 143 38.02 -17.41 -52.10
CA ILE A 143 36.59 -17.47 -52.47
C ILE A 143 36.30 -18.72 -53.31
N ASP A 144 37.16 -19.07 -54.26
CA ASP A 144 36.96 -20.22 -55.15
C ASP A 144 37.19 -21.55 -54.40
N GLN A 145 38.12 -21.57 -53.43
CA GLN A 145 38.36 -22.71 -52.54
C GLN A 145 37.19 -22.94 -51.57
N GLU A 146 36.56 -21.87 -51.10
CA GLU A 146 35.37 -21.94 -50.23
C GLU A 146 34.09 -22.32 -51.02
N LYS A 147 33.99 -21.96 -52.30
CA LYS A 147 32.91 -22.38 -53.21
C LYS A 147 33.00 -23.83 -53.68
N SER A 148 34.16 -24.47 -53.52
CA SER A 148 34.41 -25.85 -53.95
C SER A 148 34.37 -26.87 -52.80
N ALA A 149 34.18 -26.41 -51.57
CA ALA A 149 33.78 -27.21 -50.41
C ALA A 149 32.25 -27.37 -50.37
#